data_AF-A0A8S3EU50-F1
#
_entry.id   AF-A0A8S3EU50-F1
#
_cell.length_a   1.000
_cell.length_b   1.000
_cell.length_c   1.000
_cell.angle_alpha   90.00
_cell.angle_beta   90.00
_cell.angle_gamma   90.00
#
_symmetry.space_group_name_H-M   'P 1'
#
loop_
_entity.id
_entity.type
_entity.pdbx_description
1 polymer ?
#
loop_
_entity_poly.entity_id
_entity_poly.type
_entity_poly.pdbx_seq_one_letter_code
_entity_poly.pdbx_strand_id
1 'polypeptide(L)' 'TERECLAIVYGCNHFRPYLEGVRFTIVTDHKALKWLHHTKDLNSRLARWAMQIATYDVEIQHRPGSDNA' A
#
# COMPACT_ATOMS: atom_id res chain seq x y z
N THR A 1 -1.83 -9.06 -7.10
CA THR A 1 -0.57 -8.35 -6.74
C THR A 1 -0.40 -6.98 -7.37
N GLU A 2 -0.08 -6.82 -8.66
CA GLU A 2 0.22 -5.49 -9.24
C GLU A 2 -1.00 -4.55 -9.27
N ARG A 3 -2.20 -5.07 -9.58
CA ARG A 3 -3.45 -4.29 -9.58
C ARG A 3 -3.79 -3.70 -8.22
N GLU A 4 -3.45 -4.38 -7.15
CA GLU A 4 -3.80 -3.96 -5.79
C GLU A 4 -2.83 -2.91 -5.26
N CYS A 5 -1.55 -3.05 -5.60
CA CYS A 5 -0.58 -1.99 -5.37
C CYS A 5 -0.97 -0.72 -6.16
N LEU A 6 -1.40 -0.87 -7.42
CA LEU A 6 -1.91 0.24 -8.21
C LEU A 6 -3.15 0.89 -7.58
N ALA A 7 -4.10 0.10 -7.07
CA ALA A 7 -5.29 0.61 -6.39
C ALA A 7 -4.93 1.45 -5.15
N ILE A 8 -3.94 1.01 -4.37
CA ILE A 8 -3.45 1.75 -3.21
C ILE A 8 -2.77 3.05 -3.64
N VAL A 9 -1.85 3.01 -4.61
CA VAL A 9 -1.18 4.22 -5.11
C VAL A 9 -2.20 5.22 -5.66
N TYR A 10 -3.20 4.72 -6.37
CA TYR A 10 -4.30 5.54 -6.89
C TYR A 10 -5.09 6.18 -5.74
N GLY A 11 -5.47 5.41 -4.71
CA GLY A 11 -6.15 5.92 -3.52
C GLY A 11 -5.32 6.98 -2.79
N CYS A 12 -4.04 6.71 -2.54
CA CYS A 12 -3.14 7.68 -1.90
C CYS A 12 -3.01 8.98 -2.69
N ASN A 13 -2.92 8.90 -4.03
CA ASN A 13 -2.88 10.11 -4.87
C ASN A 13 -4.21 10.85 -4.88
N HIS A 14 -5.34 10.14 -4.90
CA HIS A 14 -6.67 10.75 -4.90
C HIS A 14 -6.94 11.49 -3.58
N PHE A 15 -6.59 10.87 -2.46
CA PHE A 15 -6.76 11.43 -1.12
C PHE A 15 -5.54 12.21 -0.63
N ARG A 16 -4.55 12.48 -1.50
CA ARG A 16 -3.31 13.18 -1.13
C ARG A 16 -3.55 14.45 -0.29
N PRO A 17 -4.50 15.34 -0.62
CA PRO A 17 -4.75 16.55 0.19
C PRO A 17 -5.16 16.28 1.65
N TYR A 18 -5.67 15.07 1.93
CA TYR A 18 -6.12 14.65 3.25
C TYR A 18 -5.10 13.77 3.99
N LEU A 19 -4.23 13.10 3.24
CA LEU A 19 -3.25 12.14 3.77
C LEU A 19 -1.86 12.77 3.97
N GLU A 20 -1.57 13.88 3.30
CA GLU A 20 -0.30 14.60 3.41
C GLU A 20 -0.17 15.21 4.82
N GLY A 21 0.80 14.71 5.60
CA GLY A 21 1.06 15.16 6.97
C GLY A 21 0.22 14.50 8.06
N VAL A 22 -0.60 13.50 7.72
CA VAL A 22 -1.44 12.77 8.69
C VAL A 22 -1.04 11.29 8.69
N ARG A 23 -0.99 10.67 9.87
CA ARG A 23 -0.81 9.21 9.98
C ARG A 23 -2.11 8.49 9.68
N PHE A 24 -2.07 7.52 8.77
CA PHE A 24 -3.24 6.72 8.42
C PHE A 24 -2.91 5.25 8.25
N THR A 25 -3.94 4.41 8.26
CA THR A 25 -3.81 2.96 8.15
C THR A 25 -4.49 2.47 6.88
N ILE A 26 -3.74 1.76 6.04
CA ILE A 26 -4.30 1.07 4.87
C ILE A 26 -4.59 -0.37 5.28
N VAL A 27 -5.87 -0.75 5.25
CA VAL A 27 -6.29 -2.13 5.44
C VAL A 27 -6.42 -2.81 4.08
N THR A 28 -5.65 -3.87 3.85
CA THR A 28 -5.67 -4.64 2.60
C THR A 28 -5.75 -6.14 2.87
N ASP A 29 -6.53 -6.84 2.06
CA ASP A 29 -6.63 -8.31 2.04
C ASP A 29 -5.48 -8.96 1.25
N HIS A 30 -4.57 -8.19 0.67
CA HIS A 30 -3.34 -8.73 0.06
C HIS A 30 -2.14 -8.65 0.99
N LYS A 31 -1.62 -9.82 1.35
CA LYS A 31 -0.30 -9.98 1.99
C LYS A 31 0.84 -9.37 1.17
N ALA A 32 0.64 -9.15 -0.12
CA ALA A 32 1.68 -8.71 -1.04
C ALA A 32 2.27 -7.31 -0.74
N LEU A 33 1.53 -6.46 -0.03
CA LEU A 33 2.03 -5.15 0.37
C LEU A 33 2.85 -5.17 1.66
N LYS A 34 2.78 -6.26 2.43
CA LYS A 34 3.65 -6.44 3.59
C LYS A 34 5.12 -6.59 3.17
N TRP A 35 5.38 -7.10 1.97
CA TRP A 35 6.73 -7.25 1.41
C TRP A 35 7.29 -5.97 0.77
N LEU A 36 6.47 -4.92 0.63
CA LEU A 36 6.90 -3.66 -0.01
C LEU A 36 8.10 -3.04 0.72
N HIS A 37 8.22 -3.30 2.03
CA HIS A 37 9.37 -2.90 2.86
C HIS A 37 10.57 -3.88 2.83
N HIS A 38 10.40 -5.11 2.33
CA HIS A 38 11.35 -6.20 2.57
C HIS A 38 11.97 -6.82 1.30
N THR A 39 11.43 -6.57 0.11
CA THR A 39 11.88 -7.27 -1.10
C THR A 39 12.82 -6.42 -1.96
N LYS A 40 14.07 -6.87 -2.08
CA LYS A 40 15.13 -6.25 -2.89
C LYS A 40 14.95 -6.45 -4.42
N ASP A 41 14.11 -7.40 -4.83
CA ASP A 41 13.81 -7.79 -6.22
C ASP A 41 12.38 -7.42 -6.65
N LEU A 42 11.95 -6.19 -6.37
CA LEU A 42 10.67 -5.69 -6.88
C LEU A 42 10.86 -5.16 -8.31
N ASN A 43 9.99 -5.63 -9.22
CA ASN A 43 9.79 -5.06 -10.56
C ASN A 43 9.89 -3.53 -10.48
N SER A 44 10.65 -2.86 -11.37
CA SER A 44 11.01 -1.43 -11.22
C SER A 44 9.82 -0.49 -10.98
N ARG A 45 8.62 -0.88 -11.48
CA ARG A 45 7.34 -0.19 -11.22
C ARG A 45 6.88 -0.31 -9.76
N LEU A 46 6.92 -1.51 -9.19
CA LEU A 46 6.53 -1.76 -7.79
C LEU A 46 7.48 -1.03 -6.83
N ALA A 47 8.78 -0.98 -7.13
CA ALA A 47 9.74 -0.21 -6.34
C ALA A 47 9.43 1.29 -6.36
N ARG A 48 9.00 1.84 -7.50
CA ARG A 48 8.59 3.25 -7.59
C ARG A 48 7.33 3.54 -6.77
N TRP A 49 6.35 2.64 -6.82
CA TRP A 49 5.14 2.73 -6.00
C TRP A 49 5.45 2.60 -4.51
N ALA A 50 6.38 1.70 -4.15
CA ALA A 50 6.88 1.57 -2.79
C ALA A 50 7.46 2.88 -2.26
N MET A 51 8.33 3.53 -3.02
CA MET A 51 8.89 4.82 -2.63
C MET A 51 7.82 5.91 -2.50
N GLN A 52 6.82 5.95 -3.38
CA GLN A 52 5.70 6.89 -3.27
C GLN A 52 4.83 6.65 -2.03
N ILE A 53 4.63 5.40 -1.64
CA ILE A 53 3.86 5.07 -0.44
C ILE A 53 4.70 5.38 0.81
N ALA A 54 6.01 5.12 0.76
CA ALA A 54 6.95 5.37 1.86
C ALA A 54 7.15 6.86 2.21
N THR A 55 6.74 7.79 1.34
CA THR A 55 6.72 9.22 1.69
C THR A 55 5.58 9.61 2.62
N TYR A 56 4.56 8.76 2.75
CA TYR A 56 3.44 8.97 3.67
C TYR A 56 3.67 8.22 4.99
N ASP A 57 3.17 8.76 6.09
CA ASP A 57 3.15 8.06 7.38
C ASP A 57 2.00 7.06 7.40
N VAL A 58 2.20 5.95 6.68
CA VAL A 58 1.17 4.94 6.42
C VAL A 58 1.49 3.61 7.07
N GLU A 59 0.51 3.07 7.80
CA GLU A 59 0.59 1.75 8.37
C GLU A 59 -0.21 0.76 7.52
N ILE A 60 0.45 -0.22 6.91
CA ILE A 60 -0.23 -1.24 6.10
C ILE A 60 -0.61 -2.41 6.99
N GLN A 61 -1.90 -2.54 7.28
CA GLN A 61 -2.46 -3.66 8.02
C GLN A 61 -3.06 -4.67 7.05
N HIS A 62 -2.53 -5.89 7.08
CA HIS A 62 -3.14 -6.98 6.35
C HIS A 62 -4.30 -7.56 7.17
N ARG A 63 -5.53 -7.46 6.66
CA ARG A 63 -6.68 -8.16 7.23
C ARG A 63 -6.96 -9.38 6.36
N PRO A 64 -6.64 -10.61 6.82
CA PRO A 64 -7.12 -11.79 6.12
C PRO A 64 -8.64 -11.75 6.13
N GLY A 65 -9.27 -11.94 4.96
CA GLY A 65 -10.70 -12.13 4.89
C GLY A 65 -11.08 -13.42 5.63
N SER A 66 -11.44 -13.31 6.90
CA SER A 66 -12.20 -14.36 7.58
C SER A 66 -13.67 -14.19 7.22
N ASP A 67 -14.22 -15.25 6.63
CA ASP A 67 -15.63 -15.60 6.51
C ASP A 67 -16.57 -14.57 5.86
N ASN A 68 -16.65 -14.62 4.52
CA ASN A 68 -17.99 -14.65 3.91
C ASN A 68 -18.50 -16.09 4.05
N ALA A 69 -19.23 -16.37 5.13
CA ALA A 69 -20.15 -17.50 5.23
C ALA A 69 -21.57 -16.99 4.97
#